data_AF-A0A3A2ZYJ3-F1
#
_entry.id   AF-A0A3A2ZYJ3-F1
#
_cell.length_a   1.000
_cell.length_b   1.000
_cell.length_c   1.000
_cell.angle_alpha   90.00
_cell.angle_beta   90.00
_cell.angle_gamma   90.00
#
_symmetry.space_group_name_H-M   'P 1'
#
loop_
_entity.id
_entity.type
_entity.pdbx_description
1 polymer ?
#
loop_
_entity_poly.entity_id
_entity_poly.type
_entity_poly.pdbx_seq_one_letter_code
_entity_poly.pdbx_strand_id
1 'polypeptide(L)'
;MDLDPDPSDVLLHFSALKSKQARCIVLQGILEQLHSDECRQLKECLAARTFQCDVLGSLPVEVVAQVSKRWRFLLSSPLVQSTVLHQHCGWVLRTTESAHDFIHYARRRLMLERGQPFSVVQYPLPRKDYGHPQPLMDYSRGKCAWVDLGDDGRCRGIAVRDLRSGRLQCFHTENRVPFCQVRISDNIVAAVSVRGYCHVWNHRTHETDSFRLPSMHFEFFMVCKLTVAFSFGDSVMKWDFASRSAHVIDVESGTAYMTLDSSGDNLIAVYLFGRDGKDSTHVHVRQAQLRVAKYPLDVSTHHPPPVSLTDVRLPKLGPDLVFEKSRGVSSVFHDRIGALGIRPVLRNLKYYLLINHDPLNDRISLHLLPTEYARTYPVASIAYNLLYSVVRNPTKPGIEISSPDAVSRYRSSNFMRIDHESRDDDPPACALYGDREFVLLVDKNGLTAWCFDETTQPPGSCPVLPNLAQE
;
A
#
# COMPACT_ATOMS: atom_id res chain seq x y z
N MET A 1 68.48 18.24 2.03
CA MET A 1 68.36 16.78 2.14
C MET A 1 67.06 16.54 2.87
N ASP A 2 65.95 16.46 2.13
CA ASP A 2 64.66 16.08 2.71
C ASP A 2 64.71 14.57 2.93
N LEU A 3 64.89 14.19 4.19
CA LEU A 3 64.72 12.82 4.64
C LEU A 3 63.22 12.57 4.69
N ASP A 4 62.74 11.73 3.78
CA ASP A 4 61.37 11.22 3.81
C ASP A 4 61.13 10.60 5.21
N PRO A 5 60.04 10.95 5.90
CA PRO A 5 59.76 10.38 7.22
C PRO A 5 59.63 8.86 7.13
N ASP A 6 60.13 8.15 8.15
CA ASP A 6 60.06 6.69 8.21
C ASP A 6 58.59 6.22 8.16
N PRO A 7 58.18 5.40 7.17
CA PRO A 7 56.83 4.84 7.09
C PRO A 7 56.39 4.13 8.38
N SER A 8 57.36 3.59 9.13
CA SER A 8 57.15 2.93 10.42
C SER A 8 56.58 3.88 11.47
N ASP A 9 57.02 5.14 11.46
CA ASP A 9 56.53 6.16 12.39
C ASP A 9 55.08 6.51 12.10
N VAL A 10 54.69 6.65 10.82
CA VAL A 10 53.30 6.93 10.43
C VAL A 10 52.36 5.81 10.87
N LEU A 11 52.77 4.55 10.67
CA LEU A 11 52.00 3.38 11.11
C LEU A 11 51.89 3.32 12.63
N LEU A 12 52.97 3.64 13.36
CA LEU A 12 52.98 3.66 14.82
C LEU A 12 52.01 4.72 15.36
N HIS A 13 52.04 5.94 14.82
CA HIS A 13 51.12 7.02 15.21
C HIS A 13 49.66 6.68 14.88
N PHE A 14 49.40 6.09 13.71
CA PHE A 14 48.05 5.66 13.33
C PHE A 14 47.52 4.55 14.27
N SER A 15 48.37 3.60 14.64
CA SER A 15 48.02 2.51 15.56
C SER A 15 47.68 3.03 16.97
N ALA A 16 48.35 4.09 17.41
CA ALA A 16 48.16 4.73 18.72
C ALA A 16 46.82 5.48 18.86
N LEU A 17 46.12 5.78 17.75
CA LEU A 17 44.79 6.39 17.79
C LEU A 17 43.77 5.45 18.43
N LYS A 18 43.22 5.83 19.59
CA LYS A 18 42.28 4.99 20.37
C LYS A 18 40.82 5.09 19.91
N SER A 19 40.41 6.22 19.32
CA SER A 19 39.01 6.43 18.92
C SER A 19 38.78 6.10 17.44
N LYS A 20 37.63 5.49 17.14
CA LYS A 20 37.19 5.20 15.77
C LYS A 20 37.12 6.49 14.93
N GLN A 21 36.65 7.58 15.54
CA GLN A 21 36.48 8.86 14.85
C GLN A 21 37.82 9.49 14.46
N ALA A 22 38.84 9.45 15.33
CA ALA A 22 40.18 9.93 15.00
C ALA A 22 40.81 9.11 13.86
N ARG A 23 40.64 7.78 13.88
CA ARG A 23 41.10 6.91 12.79
C ARG A 23 40.39 7.21 11.47
N CYS A 24 39.08 7.46 11.49
CA CYS A 24 38.33 7.84 10.28
C CYS A 24 38.81 9.15 9.68
N ILE A 25 39.06 10.18 10.52
CA ILE A 25 39.56 11.48 10.05
C ILE A 25 40.91 11.32 9.36
N VAL A 26 41.85 10.57 9.97
CA VAL A 26 43.17 10.35 9.37
C VAL A 26 43.07 9.53 8.08
N LEU A 27 42.26 8.47 8.06
CA LEU A 27 42.02 7.69 6.83
C LEU A 27 41.47 8.55 5.70
N GLN A 28 40.51 9.44 5.99
CA GLN A 28 39.93 10.32 4.99
C GLN A 28 40.97 11.32 4.47
N GLY A 29 41.78 11.91 5.35
CA GLY A 29 42.87 12.80 4.94
C GLY A 29 43.94 12.08 4.09
N ILE A 30 44.25 10.81 4.38
CA ILE A 30 45.15 9.99 3.54
C ILE A 30 44.52 9.78 2.16
N LEU A 31 43.25 9.37 2.11
CA LEU A 31 42.54 9.12 0.84
C LEU A 31 42.47 10.36 -0.06
N GLU A 32 42.30 11.56 0.52
CA GLU A 32 42.26 12.83 -0.21
C GLU A 32 43.63 13.22 -0.80
N GLN A 33 44.72 12.67 -0.29
CA GLN A 33 46.09 12.95 -0.75
C GLN A 33 46.63 11.91 -1.74
N LEU A 34 45.94 10.78 -1.96
CA LEU A 34 46.38 9.74 -2.87
C LEU A 34 46.27 10.19 -4.34
N HIS A 35 47.28 9.84 -5.14
CA HIS A 35 47.25 9.96 -6.58
C HIS A 35 46.40 8.86 -7.24
N SER A 36 46.06 9.04 -8.52
CA SER A 36 45.13 8.15 -9.23
C SER A 36 45.63 6.70 -9.35
N ASP A 37 46.94 6.50 -9.44
CA ASP A 37 47.61 5.21 -9.51
C ASP A 37 47.67 4.52 -8.13
N GLU A 38 47.90 5.27 -7.06
CA GLU A 38 47.85 4.79 -5.67
C GLU A 38 46.42 4.40 -5.27
N CYS A 39 45.41 5.16 -5.71
CA CYS A 39 44.00 4.81 -5.56
C CYS A 39 43.67 3.47 -6.23
N ARG A 40 44.27 3.19 -7.40
CA ARG A 40 44.11 1.91 -8.10
C ARG A 40 44.76 0.76 -7.32
N GLN A 41 45.99 0.95 -6.80
CA GLN A 41 46.64 -0.04 -5.95
C GLN A 41 45.87 -0.30 -4.65
N LEU A 42 45.35 0.75 -4.00
CA LEU A 42 44.51 0.61 -2.81
C LEU A 42 43.27 -0.22 -3.14
N LYS A 43 42.61 0.03 -4.27
CA LYS A 43 41.46 -0.77 -4.73
C LYS A 43 41.82 -2.25 -4.93
N GLU A 44 42.97 -2.54 -5.53
CA GLU A 44 43.46 -3.92 -5.70
C GLU A 44 43.75 -4.60 -4.36
N CYS A 45 44.42 -3.91 -3.44
CA CYS A 45 44.71 -4.38 -2.09
C CYS A 45 43.43 -4.62 -1.26
N LEU A 46 42.42 -3.75 -1.38
CA LEU A 46 41.13 -3.91 -0.73
C LEU A 46 40.34 -5.06 -1.37
N ALA A 47 40.39 -5.24 -2.69
CA ALA A 47 39.75 -6.35 -3.38
C ALA A 47 40.37 -7.72 -3.01
N ALA A 48 41.68 -7.75 -2.72
CA ALA A 48 42.37 -8.95 -2.24
C ALA A 48 42.03 -9.30 -0.78
N ARG A 49 41.53 -8.34 0.02
CA ARG A 49 41.09 -8.60 1.39
C ARG A 49 39.65 -9.13 1.40
N THR A 50 39.47 -10.28 2.06
CA THR A 50 38.12 -10.79 2.36
C THR A 50 37.51 -9.96 3.49
N PHE A 51 36.58 -9.06 3.16
CA PHE A 51 35.77 -8.39 4.17
C PHE A 51 34.76 -9.38 4.75
N GLN A 52 35.02 -9.87 5.96
CA GLN A 52 34.00 -10.55 6.75
C GLN A 52 33.12 -9.48 7.40
N CYS A 53 32.08 -9.04 6.69
CA CYS A 53 30.97 -8.33 7.31
C CYS A 53 30.01 -9.38 7.87
N ASP A 54 29.71 -9.32 9.17
CA ASP A 54 28.67 -10.15 9.75
C ASP A 54 27.31 -9.58 9.35
N VAL A 55 26.84 -10.00 8.18
CA VAL A 55 25.59 -9.52 7.58
C VAL A 55 24.34 -10.10 8.24
N LEU A 56 24.50 -11.04 9.18
CA LEU A 56 23.41 -11.80 9.81
C LEU A 56 22.48 -10.92 10.65
N GLY A 57 22.98 -9.84 11.24
CA GLY A 57 22.17 -8.90 12.01
C GLY A 57 21.49 -7.82 11.16
N SER A 58 21.81 -7.73 9.88
CA SER A 58 21.48 -6.57 9.04
C SER A 58 20.67 -6.89 7.79
N LEU A 59 20.61 -8.16 7.39
CA LEU A 59 19.91 -8.57 6.18
C LEU A 59 18.65 -9.40 6.48
N PRO A 60 17.60 -9.27 5.66
CA PRO A 60 16.49 -10.19 5.64
C PRO A 60 16.98 -11.63 5.44
N VAL A 61 16.35 -12.58 6.13
CA VAL A 61 16.72 -14.00 6.15
C VAL A 61 16.74 -14.63 4.75
N GLU A 62 15.92 -14.09 3.85
CA GLU A 62 15.80 -14.46 2.44
C GLU A 62 17.12 -14.25 1.67
N VAL A 63 17.92 -13.25 2.07
CA VAL A 63 19.21 -12.92 1.44
C VAL A 63 20.34 -13.75 2.05
N VAL A 64 20.30 -13.97 3.36
CA VAL A 64 21.29 -14.80 4.09
C VAL A 64 21.30 -16.25 3.61
N ALA A 65 20.16 -16.76 3.15
CA ALA A 65 20.05 -18.12 2.61
C ALA A 65 20.89 -18.36 1.33
N GLN A 66 21.36 -17.30 0.66
CA GLN A 66 22.09 -17.43 -0.61
C GLN A 66 23.63 -17.46 -0.47
N VAL A 67 24.19 -17.07 0.68
CA VAL A 67 25.65 -16.79 0.83
C VAL A 67 26.48 -17.94 1.43
N SER A 68 25.87 -18.98 1.99
CA SER A 68 26.59 -20.13 2.55
C SER A 68 25.78 -21.41 2.46
N LYS A 69 26.41 -22.54 2.14
CA LYS A 69 25.73 -23.85 2.09
C LYS A 69 25.07 -24.21 3.43
N ARG A 70 25.70 -23.86 4.55
CA ARG A 70 25.17 -24.12 5.90
C ARG A 70 23.96 -23.24 6.21
N TRP A 71 24.03 -21.95 5.89
CA TRP A 71 22.89 -21.03 6.07
C TRP A 71 21.76 -21.34 5.11
N ARG A 72 22.07 -21.69 3.86
CA ARG A 72 21.08 -22.20 2.91
C ARG A 72 20.35 -23.40 3.47
N PHE A 73 21.06 -24.37 4.05
CA PHE A 73 20.44 -25.53 4.68
C PHE A 73 19.53 -25.14 5.86
N LEU A 74 19.99 -24.28 6.77
CA LEU A 74 19.21 -23.84 7.94
C LEU A 74 17.99 -23.00 7.57
N LEU A 75 18.15 -22.05 6.66
CA LEU A 75 17.11 -21.08 6.26
C LEU A 75 16.15 -21.63 5.21
N SER A 76 16.57 -22.64 4.46
CA SER A 76 15.66 -23.44 3.62
C SER A 76 14.95 -24.54 4.42
N SER A 77 15.12 -24.59 5.75
CA SER A 77 14.35 -25.53 6.56
C SER A 77 12.85 -25.21 6.47
N PRO A 78 11.97 -26.22 6.37
CA PRO A 78 10.52 -25.99 6.27
C PRO A 78 9.97 -25.20 7.45
N LEU A 79 10.56 -25.35 8.64
CA LEU A 79 10.17 -24.59 9.83
C LEU A 79 10.41 -23.10 9.60
N VAL A 80 11.63 -22.69 9.23
CA VAL A 80 11.93 -21.26 8.98
C VAL A 80 11.07 -20.70 7.86
N GLN A 81 10.95 -21.41 6.74
CA GLN A 81 10.12 -20.97 5.61
C GLN A 81 8.64 -20.80 6.00
N SER A 82 8.09 -21.76 6.76
CA SER A 82 6.71 -21.71 7.25
C SER A 82 6.49 -20.57 8.25
N THR A 83 7.45 -20.31 9.15
CA THR A 83 7.36 -19.22 10.12
C THR A 83 7.40 -17.87 9.42
N VAL A 84 8.31 -17.68 8.46
CA VAL A 84 8.42 -16.43 7.68
C VAL A 84 7.13 -16.21 6.87
N LEU A 85 6.65 -17.25 6.17
CA LEU A 85 5.40 -17.13 5.42
C LEU A 85 4.20 -16.84 6.30
N HIS A 86 4.09 -17.51 7.46
CA HIS A 86 3.03 -17.25 8.41
C HIS A 86 3.08 -15.81 8.92
N GLN A 87 4.27 -15.29 9.22
CA GLN A 87 4.45 -13.92 9.68
C GLN A 87 4.06 -12.86 8.64
N HIS A 88 4.22 -13.18 7.34
CA HIS A 88 3.98 -12.23 6.25
C HIS A 88 2.66 -12.44 5.48
N CYS A 89 2.05 -13.61 5.56
CA CYS A 89 0.81 -13.95 4.84
C CYS A 89 -0.32 -14.43 5.75
N GLY A 90 -0.05 -14.73 7.03
CA GLY A 90 -1.01 -15.37 7.92
C GLY A 90 -1.29 -16.83 7.55
N TRP A 91 -0.53 -17.40 6.61
CA TRP A 91 -0.74 -18.74 6.08
C TRP A 91 0.17 -19.75 6.80
N VAL A 92 -0.41 -20.86 7.26
CA VAL A 92 0.36 -22.03 7.73
C VAL A 92 0.50 -22.99 6.55
N LEU A 93 1.73 -23.16 6.05
CA LEU A 93 2.01 -24.12 5.00
C LEU A 93 1.86 -25.56 5.48
N ARG A 94 1.32 -26.43 4.62
CA ARG A 94 1.43 -27.89 4.78
C ARG A 94 2.85 -28.34 4.38
N THR A 95 3.39 -29.34 5.08
CA THR A 95 4.82 -29.68 5.10
C THR A 95 5.45 -30.01 3.74
N THR A 96 4.71 -30.59 2.79
CA THR A 96 5.26 -31.05 1.49
C THR A 96 5.15 -30.05 0.35
N GLU A 97 4.27 -29.05 0.44
CA GLU A 97 4.06 -27.99 -0.57
C GLU A 97 4.89 -26.72 -0.25
N SER A 98 5.51 -26.70 0.94
CA SER A 98 6.11 -25.53 1.61
C SER A 98 7.18 -24.78 0.82
N ALA A 99 8.10 -25.48 0.15
CA ALA A 99 9.26 -24.84 -0.47
C ALA A 99 8.91 -24.12 -1.79
N HIS A 100 8.03 -24.71 -2.60
CA HIS A 100 7.60 -24.09 -3.85
C HIS A 100 6.76 -22.84 -3.58
N ASP A 101 5.80 -22.93 -2.66
CA ASP A 101 4.97 -21.80 -2.25
C ASP A 101 5.79 -20.68 -1.62
N PHE A 102 6.80 -21.02 -0.82
CA PHE A 102 7.76 -20.04 -0.29
C PHE A 102 8.55 -19.33 -1.39
N ILE A 103 9.11 -20.09 -2.35
CA ILE A 103 9.85 -19.49 -3.46
C ILE A 103 8.93 -18.58 -4.28
N HIS A 104 7.72 -19.04 -4.58
CA HIS A 104 6.73 -18.31 -5.33
C HIS A 104 6.34 -17.00 -4.62
N TYR A 105 6.04 -17.09 -3.33
CA TYR A 105 5.76 -15.93 -2.50
C TYR A 105 6.94 -14.95 -2.44
N ALA A 106 8.16 -15.44 -2.16
CA ALA A 106 9.34 -14.60 -2.02
C ALA A 106 9.66 -13.87 -3.33
N ARG A 107 9.55 -14.55 -4.48
CA ARG A 107 9.68 -13.93 -5.81
C ARG A 107 8.64 -12.86 -6.03
N ARG A 108 7.36 -13.17 -5.80
CA ARG A 108 6.26 -12.20 -5.93
C ARG A 108 6.48 -10.99 -5.02
N ARG A 109 6.85 -11.21 -3.76
CA ARG A 109 7.14 -10.14 -2.80
C ARG A 109 8.30 -9.27 -3.29
N LEU A 110 9.39 -9.87 -3.77
CA LEU A 110 10.52 -9.13 -4.31
C LEU A 110 10.16 -8.31 -5.55
N MET A 111 9.33 -8.88 -6.44
CA MET A 111 8.80 -8.17 -7.60
C MET A 111 7.96 -6.96 -7.18
N LEU A 112 7.07 -7.11 -6.19
CA LEU A 112 6.30 -6.01 -5.62
C LEU A 112 7.18 -4.95 -4.93
N GLU A 113 8.26 -5.33 -4.25
CA GLU A 113 9.15 -4.34 -3.62
C GLU A 113 9.99 -3.57 -4.63
N ARG A 114 10.27 -4.18 -5.78
CA ARG A 114 11.05 -3.58 -6.87
C ARG A 114 10.18 -2.93 -7.95
N GLY A 115 8.86 -3.11 -7.90
CA GLY A 115 7.95 -2.70 -8.94
C GLY A 115 8.27 -3.37 -10.27
N GLN A 116 8.55 -4.66 -10.26
CA GLN A 116 8.94 -5.48 -11.41
C GLN A 116 7.81 -6.46 -11.75
N PRO A 117 6.71 -6.00 -12.35
CA PRO A 117 5.64 -6.90 -12.75
C PRO A 117 6.12 -7.92 -13.78
N PHE A 118 5.47 -9.08 -13.77
CA PHE A 118 5.74 -10.16 -14.71
C PHE A 118 5.12 -9.88 -16.09
N SER A 119 3.88 -9.41 -16.10
CA SER A 119 3.16 -9.06 -17.33
C SER A 119 2.35 -7.78 -17.16
N VAL A 120 1.99 -7.17 -18.29
CA VAL A 120 1.12 -5.98 -18.34
C VAL A 120 0.03 -6.21 -19.37
N VAL A 121 -1.18 -5.75 -19.07
CA VAL A 121 -2.32 -5.74 -19.99
C VAL A 121 -2.98 -4.38 -19.95
N GLN A 122 -3.41 -3.89 -21.11
CA GLN A 122 -4.15 -2.65 -21.23
C GLN A 122 -5.55 -2.95 -21.71
N TYR A 123 -6.54 -2.39 -21.02
CA TYR A 123 -7.93 -2.44 -21.40
C TYR A 123 -8.40 -1.04 -21.76
N PRO A 124 -9.12 -0.86 -22.88
CA PRO A 124 -9.78 0.41 -23.14
C PRO A 124 -10.81 0.65 -22.03
N LEU A 125 -10.81 1.84 -21.45
CA LEU A 125 -11.91 2.24 -20.58
C LEU A 125 -13.17 2.41 -21.43
N PRO A 126 -14.35 2.09 -20.90
CA PRO A 126 -15.60 2.39 -21.58
C PRO A 126 -15.74 3.91 -21.74
N ARG A 127 -15.66 4.33 -22.99
CA ARG A 127 -16.05 5.61 -23.60
C ARG A 127 -15.72 6.89 -22.80
N LYS A 128 -14.72 7.61 -23.32
CA LYS A 128 -14.44 9.01 -23.01
C LYS A 128 -15.02 9.88 -24.11
N ASP A 129 -16.25 10.35 -23.95
CA ASP A 129 -16.57 11.64 -24.54
C ASP A 129 -15.83 12.71 -23.73
N TYR A 130 -15.16 13.61 -24.43
CA TYR A 130 -14.34 14.67 -23.85
C TYR A 130 -15.15 15.47 -22.82
N GLY A 131 -14.76 15.41 -21.54
CA GLY A 131 -15.35 16.23 -20.46
C GLY A 131 -16.00 15.45 -19.31
N HIS A 132 -16.13 14.13 -19.39
CA HIS A 132 -16.67 13.36 -18.25
C HIS A 132 -15.61 13.09 -17.17
N PRO A 133 -16.00 13.19 -15.87
CA PRO A 133 -15.13 12.84 -14.76
C PRO A 133 -14.70 11.36 -14.85
N GLN A 134 -13.59 11.02 -14.20
CA GLN A 134 -13.07 9.66 -14.15
C GLN A 134 -14.18 8.69 -13.68
N PRO A 135 -14.30 7.49 -14.28
CA PRO A 135 -15.32 6.53 -13.88
C PRO A 135 -15.17 6.20 -12.40
N LEU A 136 -16.30 6.26 -11.68
CA LEU A 136 -16.39 5.80 -10.30
C LEU A 136 -16.06 4.31 -10.30
N MET A 137 -14.88 3.95 -9.80
CA MET A 137 -14.34 2.61 -9.88
C MET A 137 -13.84 2.14 -8.50
N ASP A 138 -13.87 0.84 -8.30
CA ASP A 138 -13.23 0.15 -7.20
C ASP A 138 -12.60 -1.17 -7.67
N TYR A 139 -11.71 -1.72 -6.84
CA TYR A 139 -10.94 -2.92 -7.15
C TYR A 139 -10.83 -3.86 -5.94
N SER A 140 -10.91 -5.17 -6.19
CA SER A 140 -10.61 -6.19 -5.20
C SER A 140 -10.22 -7.52 -5.86
N ARG A 141 -9.07 -8.08 -5.46
CA ARG A 141 -8.61 -9.45 -5.78
C ARG A 141 -8.75 -9.85 -7.25
N GLY A 142 -8.15 -9.05 -8.12
CA GLY A 142 -8.13 -9.25 -9.56
C GLY A 142 -9.45 -8.89 -10.25
N LYS A 143 -10.38 -8.21 -9.59
CA LYS A 143 -11.62 -7.71 -10.19
C LYS A 143 -11.73 -6.21 -10.04
N CYS A 144 -12.10 -5.52 -11.12
CA CYS A 144 -12.46 -4.11 -11.07
C CYS A 144 -13.96 -3.95 -11.35
N ALA A 145 -14.59 -3.05 -10.61
CA ALA A 145 -15.98 -2.67 -10.78
C ALA A 145 -16.09 -1.18 -11.02
N TRP A 146 -16.86 -0.75 -12.01
CA TRP A 146 -17.10 0.66 -12.26
C TRP A 146 -18.56 0.94 -12.59
N VAL A 147 -18.97 2.19 -12.39
CA VAL A 147 -20.26 2.68 -12.86
C VAL A 147 -20.21 2.83 -14.38
N ASP A 148 -21.00 2.04 -15.09
CA ASP A 148 -21.12 2.07 -16.54
C ASP A 148 -21.99 3.25 -16.95
N LEU A 149 -21.39 4.18 -17.70
CA LEU A 149 -22.05 5.37 -18.21
C LEU A 149 -23.04 5.04 -19.33
N GLY A 150 -22.84 3.92 -20.05
CA GLY A 150 -23.60 3.58 -21.24
C GLY A 150 -23.42 4.59 -22.38
N ASP A 151 -24.14 4.39 -23.49
CA ASP A 151 -24.13 5.28 -24.67
C ASP A 151 -24.81 6.62 -24.39
N ASP A 152 -25.69 6.68 -23.40
CA ASP A 152 -26.48 7.87 -23.05
C ASP A 152 -25.85 8.71 -21.93
N GLY A 153 -24.72 8.28 -21.36
CA GLY A 153 -23.98 8.97 -20.30
C GLY A 153 -24.69 8.98 -18.94
N ARG A 154 -25.73 8.16 -18.71
CA ARG A 154 -26.62 8.30 -17.54
C ARG A 154 -26.26 7.43 -16.33
N CYS A 155 -25.07 6.81 -16.30
CA CYS A 155 -24.54 6.06 -15.13
C CYS A 155 -25.47 4.93 -14.63
N ARG A 156 -26.08 4.15 -15.53
CA ARG A 156 -27.22 3.28 -15.22
C ARG A 156 -26.87 1.82 -14.92
N GLY A 157 -25.63 1.43 -15.13
CA GLY A 157 -25.15 0.07 -14.92
C GLY A 157 -23.92 0.01 -14.02
N ILE A 158 -23.61 -1.18 -13.54
CA ILE A 158 -22.34 -1.49 -12.88
C ILE A 158 -21.66 -2.57 -13.71
N ALA A 159 -20.48 -2.30 -14.22
CA ALA A 159 -19.68 -3.28 -14.96
C ALA A 159 -18.59 -3.83 -14.04
N VAL A 160 -18.38 -5.14 -14.10
CA VAL A 160 -17.36 -5.87 -13.35
C VAL A 160 -16.50 -6.66 -14.32
N ARG A 161 -15.19 -6.41 -14.32
CA ARG A 161 -14.22 -7.18 -15.11
C ARG A 161 -13.33 -7.99 -14.19
N ASP A 162 -13.25 -9.29 -14.48
CA ASP A 162 -12.26 -10.17 -13.88
C ASP A 162 -10.99 -10.13 -14.73
N LEU A 163 -9.88 -9.67 -14.16
CA LEU A 163 -8.61 -9.49 -14.86
C LEU A 163 -7.91 -10.82 -15.16
N ARG A 164 -8.20 -11.89 -14.41
CA ARG A 164 -7.59 -13.20 -14.63
C ARG A 164 -8.22 -13.90 -15.82
N SER A 165 -9.54 -13.80 -15.97
CA SER A 165 -10.30 -14.44 -17.04
C SER A 165 -10.63 -13.50 -18.21
N GLY A 166 -10.48 -12.19 -18.03
CA GLY A 166 -10.92 -11.17 -18.99
C GLY A 166 -12.44 -10.98 -19.08
N ARG A 167 -13.22 -11.79 -18.36
CA ARG A 167 -14.69 -11.77 -18.42
C ARG A 167 -15.24 -10.45 -17.92
N LEU A 168 -16.14 -9.85 -18.71
CA LEU A 168 -16.91 -8.67 -18.36
C LEU A 168 -18.35 -9.09 -18.03
N GLN A 169 -18.88 -8.61 -16.90
CA GLN A 169 -20.27 -8.75 -16.50
C GLN A 169 -20.86 -7.37 -16.26
N CYS A 170 -22.14 -7.17 -16.58
CA CYS A 170 -22.83 -5.92 -16.31
C CYS A 170 -24.10 -6.19 -15.49
N PHE A 171 -24.34 -5.32 -14.51
CA PHE A 171 -25.46 -5.38 -13.59
C PHE A 171 -26.28 -4.11 -13.70
N HIS A 172 -27.60 -4.24 -13.63
CA HIS A 172 -28.54 -3.13 -13.74
C HIS A 172 -29.62 -3.26 -12.68
N THR A 173 -30.15 -2.12 -12.24
CA THR A 173 -31.41 -2.09 -11.50
C THR A 173 -32.58 -2.05 -12.47
N GLU A 174 -33.74 -2.58 -12.06
CA GLU A 174 -34.97 -2.56 -12.87
C GLU A 174 -35.33 -1.13 -13.32
N ASN A 175 -35.18 -0.17 -12.39
CA ASN A 175 -35.50 1.24 -12.62
C ASN A 175 -34.37 2.04 -13.29
N ARG A 176 -33.22 1.42 -13.58
CA ARG A 176 -32.02 2.06 -14.18
C ARG A 176 -31.64 3.38 -13.49
N VAL A 177 -31.62 3.35 -12.16
CA VAL A 177 -31.29 4.53 -11.33
C VAL A 177 -29.80 4.82 -11.43
N PRO A 178 -29.37 6.10 -11.55
CA PRO A 178 -27.96 6.45 -11.56
C PRO A 178 -27.25 6.08 -10.24
N PHE A 179 -25.99 5.64 -10.36
CA PHE A 179 -25.11 5.35 -9.22
C PHE A 179 -24.09 6.46 -8.98
N CYS A 180 -23.79 6.71 -7.71
CA CYS A 180 -22.80 7.71 -7.30
C CYS A 180 -21.57 7.11 -6.60
N GLN A 181 -21.62 5.85 -6.17
CA GLN A 181 -20.47 5.13 -5.62
C GLN A 181 -20.57 3.63 -5.90
N VAL A 182 -19.42 2.97 -5.97
CA VAL A 182 -19.30 1.52 -6.15
C VAL A 182 -18.19 0.97 -5.25
N ARG A 183 -18.41 -0.22 -4.71
CA ARG A 183 -17.42 -1.03 -3.99
C ARG A 183 -17.51 -2.49 -4.41
N ILE A 184 -16.38 -3.18 -4.48
CA ILE A 184 -16.31 -4.60 -4.85
C ILE A 184 -15.51 -5.40 -3.83
N SER A 185 -15.93 -6.65 -3.64
CA SER A 185 -15.20 -7.72 -2.96
C SER A 185 -15.08 -8.94 -3.87
N ASP A 186 -14.49 -10.00 -3.33
CA ASP A 186 -14.33 -11.29 -4.00
C ASP A 186 -15.65 -11.97 -4.41
N ASN A 187 -16.76 -11.58 -3.82
CA ASN A 187 -18.07 -12.23 -3.94
C ASN A 187 -19.19 -11.29 -4.39
N ILE A 188 -19.19 -10.04 -3.93
CA ILE A 188 -20.25 -9.08 -4.23
C ILE A 188 -19.70 -7.79 -4.82
N VAL A 189 -20.56 -7.10 -5.56
CA VAL A 189 -20.41 -5.69 -5.91
C VAL A 189 -21.59 -4.94 -5.28
N ALA A 190 -21.29 -3.84 -4.59
CA ALA A 190 -22.29 -2.98 -3.98
C ALA A 190 -22.20 -1.58 -4.59
N ALA A 191 -23.33 -0.97 -4.90
CA ALA A 191 -23.39 0.38 -5.46
C ALA A 191 -24.46 1.22 -4.78
N VAL A 192 -24.12 2.48 -4.51
CA VAL A 192 -25.05 3.45 -3.92
C VAL A 192 -25.69 4.25 -5.03
N SER A 193 -27.02 4.20 -5.10
CA SER A 193 -27.81 5.03 -6.01
C SER A 193 -27.96 6.45 -5.49
N VAL A 194 -28.19 7.40 -6.39
CA VAL A 194 -28.49 8.80 -6.03
C VAL A 194 -29.76 8.96 -5.18
N ARG A 195 -30.57 7.91 -5.05
CA ARG A 195 -31.79 7.87 -4.23
C ARG A 195 -31.57 7.33 -2.81
N GLY A 196 -30.33 7.01 -2.44
CA GLY A 196 -30.01 6.49 -1.10
C GLY A 196 -30.38 5.03 -0.89
N TYR A 197 -30.36 4.24 -1.96
CA TYR A 197 -30.38 2.78 -1.86
C TYR A 197 -28.99 2.24 -2.15
N CYS A 198 -28.54 1.29 -1.34
CA CYS A 198 -27.41 0.43 -1.65
C CYS A 198 -27.95 -0.82 -2.35
N HIS A 199 -27.51 -1.05 -3.58
CA HIS A 199 -27.83 -2.24 -4.36
C HIS A 199 -26.62 -3.17 -4.33
N VAL A 200 -26.86 -4.46 -4.08
CA VAL A 200 -25.79 -5.44 -3.93
C VAL A 200 -26.06 -6.62 -4.85
N TRP A 201 -25.06 -7.01 -5.63
CA TRP A 201 -25.10 -8.16 -6.52
C TRP A 201 -24.01 -9.14 -6.14
N ASN A 202 -24.36 -10.42 -6.06
CA ASN A 202 -23.37 -11.48 -6.04
C ASN A 202 -22.93 -11.77 -7.48
N HIS A 203 -21.71 -11.40 -7.83
CA HIS A 203 -21.22 -11.52 -9.21
C HIS A 203 -20.92 -12.96 -9.65
N ARG A 204 -20.98 -13.92 -8.71
CA ARG A 204 -20.86 -15.36 -8.98
C ARG A 204 -22.22 -16.03 -9.17
N THR A 205 -23.18 -15.77 -8.28
CA THR A 205 -24.49 -16.43 -8.29
C THR A 205 -25.55 -15.63 -9.05
N HIS A 206 -25.27 -14.37 -9.39
CA HIS A 206 -26.21 -13.41 -9.98
C HIS A 206 -27.41 -13.02 -9.09
N GLU A 207 -27.42 -13.45 -7.82
CA GLU A 207 -28.40 -13.00 -6.84
C GLU A 207 -28.22 -11.51 -6.54
N THR A 208 -29.33 -10.84 -6.23
CA THR A 208 -29.36 -9.39 -6.02
C THR A 208 -30.25 -9.04 -4.84
N ASP A 209 -29.87 -8.01 -4.10
CA ASP A 209 -30.76 -7.38 -3.11
C ASP A 209 -30.44 -5.89 -2.98
N SER A 210 -31.29 -5.16 -2.26
CA SER A 210 -31.06 -3.75 -1.97
C SER A 210 -31.66 -3.33 -0.63
N PHE A 211 -31.03 -2.34 0.00
CA PHE A 211 -31.51 -1.76 1.24
C PHE A 211 -31.37 -0.24 1.22
N ARG A 212 -32.21 0.43 2.00
CA ARG A 212 -32.21 1.88 2.11
C ARG A 212 -31.18 2.33 3.14
N LEU A 213 -30.39 3.34 2.77
CA LEU A 213 -29.46 3.97 3.68
C LEU A 213 -30.18 4.96 4.60
N PRO A 214 -29.81 5.05 5.89
CA PRO A 214 -30.32 6.08 6.79
C PRO A 214 -29.99 7.50 6.33
N SER A 215 -28.82 7.68 5.70
CA SER A 215 -28.32 8.95 5.19
C SER A 215 -27.41 8.74 3.98
N MET A 216 -27.35 9.74 3.10
CA MET A 216 -26.33 9.83 2.04
C MET A 216 -25.01 10.40 2.52
N HIS A 217 -24.96 10.92 3.75
CA HIS A 217 -23.78 11.51 4.38
C HIS A 217 -23.11 10.46 5.28
N PHE A 218 -22.57 9.41 4.68
CA PHE A 218 -21.69 8.46 5.37
C PHE A 218 -20.22 8.86 5.18
N GLU A 219 -19.38 8.50 6.15
CA GLU A 219 -17.95 8.78 6.15
C GLU A 219 -17.14 7.69 5.43
N PHE A 220 -17.55 6.43 5.58
CA PHE A 220 -16.88 5.28 4.97
C PHE A 220 -17.89 4.35 4.32
N PHE A 221 -17.58 3.86 3.11
CA PHE A 221 -18.31 2.78 2.43
C PHE A 221 -17.37 1.59 2.20
N MET A 222 -17.63 0.49 2.91
CA MET A 222 -16.75 -0.68 2.99
C MET A 222 -17.49 -1.93 2.52
N VAL A 223 -16.78 -2.83 1.82
CA VAL A 223 -17.29 -4.13 1.42
C VAL A 223 -16.20 -5.18 1.62
N CYS A 224 -16.55 -6.27 2.30
CA CYS A 224 -15.67 -7.42 2.48
C CYS A 224 -16.50 -8.71 2.39
N LYS A 225 -16.07 -9.66 1.55
CA LYS A 225 -16.82 -10.90 1.27
C LYS A 225 -18.29 -10.63 0.96
N LEU A 226 -19.22 -11.02 1.83
CA LEU A 226 -20.67 -10.85 1.70
C LEU A 226 -21.22 -9.70 2.56
N THR A 227 -20.34 -8.99 3.27
CA THR A 227 -20.71 -7.91 4.19
C THR A 227 -20.51 -6.56 3.53
N VAL A 228 -21.50 -5.68 3.70
CA VAL A 228 -21.43 -4.26 3.37
C VAL A 228 -21.50 -3.46 4.67
N ALA A 229 -20.69 -2.41 4.81
CA ALA A 229 -20.74 -1.54 5.97
C ALA A 229 -20.63 -0.06 5.60
N PHE A 230 -21.38 0.77 6.34
CA PHE A 230 -21.39 2.21 6.24
C PHE A 230 -21.12 2.84 7.60
N SER A 231 -20.26 3.85 7.66
CA SER A 231 -20.02 4.63 8.88
C SER A 231 -20.73 5.97 8.83
N PHE A 232 -21.39 6.34 9.93
CA PHE A 232 -22.12 7.59 10.12
C PHE A 232 -21.61 8.33 11.36
N GLY A 233 -20.31 8.64 11.40
CA GLY A 233 -19.67 9.34 12.51
C GLY A 233 -19.43 8.43 13.72
N ASP A 234 -20.43 8.32 14.59
CA ASP A 234 -20.39 7.53 15.84
C ASP A 234 -21.17 6.21 15.75
N SER A 235 -21.71 5.88 14.57
CA SER A 235 -22.38 4.59 14.33
C SER A 235 -21.90 3.94 13.05
N VAL A 236 -21.99 2.62 12.99
CA VAL A 236 -21.67 1.81 11.83
C VAL A 236 -22.84 0.88 11.55
N MET A 237 -23.42 1.02 10.36
CA MET A 237 -24.42 0.10 9.83
C MET A 237 -23.72 -1.00 9.06
N LYS A 238 -23.82 -2.24 9.55
CA LYS A 238 -23.50 -3.47 8.82
C LYS A 238 -24.76 -3.98 8.12
N TRP A 239 -24.60 -4.48 6.90
CA TRP A 239 -25.60 -5.28 6.22
C TRP A 239 -24.95 -6.56 5.68
N ASP A 240 -25.58 -7.69 5.93
CA ASP A 240 -25.10 -9.00 5.50
C ASP A 240 -25.92 -9.55 4.33
N PHE A 241 -25.24 -9.91 3.24
CA PHE A 241 -25.89 -10.41 2.03
C PHE A 241 -26.49 -11.81 2.21
N ALA A 242 -25.94 -12.66 3.09
CA ALA A 242 -26.44 -14.02 3.25
C ALA A 242 -27.74 -14.04 4.06
N SER A 243 -27.80 -13.29 5.16
CA SER A 243 -28.99 -13.20 6.03
C SER A 243 -30.01 -12.17 5.56
N ARG A 244 -29.61 -11.23 4.68
CA ARG A 244 -30.41 -10.07 4.26
C ARG A 244 -30.76 -9.14 5.43
N SER A 245 -29.97 -9.15 6.51
CA SER A 245 -30.21 -8.36 7.71
C SER A 245 -29.25 -7.17 7.83
N ALA A 246 -29.76 -6.08 8.41
CA ALA A 246 -28.96 -4.92 8.80
C ALA A 246 -28.82 -4.86 10.32
N HIS A 247 -27.64 -4.47 10.78
CA HIS A 247 -27.32 -4.25 12.19
C HIS A 247 -26.62 -2.90 12.32
N VAL A 248 -26.89 -2.18 13.40
CA VAL A 248 -26.20 -0.92 13.70
C VAL A 248 -25.50 -1.10 15.03
N ILE A 249 -24.20 -0.81 15.03
CA ILE A 249 -23.41 -0.70 16.24
C ILE A 249 -22.93 0.74 16.38
N ASP A 250 -22.79 1.16 17.62
CA ASP A 250 -22.22 2.43 17.98
C ASP A 250 -20.73 2.25 18.23
N VAL A 251 -19.96 3.20 17.72
CA VAL A 251 -18.50 3.25 17.80
C VAL A 251 -18.08 4.58 18.42
N GLU A 252 -16.84 4.66 18.88
CA GLU A 252 -16.34 5.93 19.38
C GLU A 252 -16.27 6.95 18.24
N SER A 253 -16.53 8.22 18.55
CA SER A 253 -16.41 9.30 17.58
C SER A 253 -14.94 9.58 17.25
N GLY A 254 -14.72 10.27 16.12
CA GLY A 254 -13.38 10.75 15.78
C GLY A 254 -12.47 9.68 15.18
N THR A 255 -13.04 8.74 14.43
CA THR A 255 -12.26 7.72 13.74
C THR A 255 -11.38 8.36 12.65
N ALA A 256 -10.13 7.90 12.57
CA ALA A 256 -9.19 8.31 11.52
C ALA A 256 -9.30 7.39 10.29
N TYR A 257 -9.72 6.15 10.50
CA TYR A 257 -9.85 5.12 9.48
C TYR A 257 -10.75 4.00 9.99
N MET A 258 -11.53 3.40 9.10
CA MET A 258 -12.29 2.18 9.35
C MET A 258 -12.14 1.20 8.20
N THR A 259 -12.15 -0.09 8.51
CA THR A 259 -12.24 -1.17 7.54
C THR A 259 -12.89 -2.40 8.17
N LEU A 260 -13.28 -3.36 7.34
CA LEU A 260 -13.65 -4.70 7.79
C LEU A 260 -12.42 -5.60 7.81
N ASP A 261 -12.40 -6.56 8.73
CA ASP A 261 -11.39 -7.62 8.72
C ASP A 261 -11.61 -8.60 7.55
N SER A 262 -10.71 -9.56 7.37
CA SER A 262 -10.84 -10.53 6.28
C SER A 262 -12.03 -11.48 6.42
N SER A 263 -12.63 -11.62 7.61
CA SER A 263 -13.85 -12.40 7.77
C SER A 263 -15.09 -11.60 7.38
N GLY A 264 -15.05 -10.27 7.53
CA GLY A 264 -16.20 -9.39 7.37
C GLY A 264 -17.09 -9.35 8.62
N ASP A 265 -16.67 -9.98 9.71
CA ASP A 265 -17.43 -10.08 10.95
C ASP A 265 -16.97 -9.05 11.97
N ASN A 266 -15.78 -8.50 11.81
CA ASN A 266 -15.25 -7.49 12.70
C ASN A 266 -14.97 -6.19 11.96
N LEU A 267 -15.37 -5.10 12.60
CA LEU A 267 -14.96 -3.75 12.23
C LEU A 267 -13.62 -3.45 12.89
N ILE A 268 -12.71 -2.88 12.12
CA ILE A 268 -11.43 -2.36 12.60
C ILE A 268 -11.49 -0.85 12.48
N ALA A 269 -11.50 -0.17 13.62
CA ALA A 269 -11.47 1.28 13.70
C ALA A 269 -10.12 1.75 14.24
N VAL A 270 -9.59 2.79 13.63
CA VAL A 270 -8.34 3.42 14.05
C VAL A 270 -8.64 4.81 14.57
N TYR A 271 -8.27 5.07 15.81
CA TYR A 271 -8.51 6.33 16.52
C TYR A 271 -7.21 7.08 16.72
N LEU A 272 -7.29 8.40 16.55
CA LEU A 272 -6.25 9.34 16.96
C LEU A 272 -6.72 10.08 18.21
N PHE A 273 -5.96 9.98 19.29
CA PHE A 273 -6.24 10.64 20.57
C PHE A 273 -4.99 11.30 21.12
N GLY A 274 -5.18 12.37 21.90
CA GLY A 274 -4.14 12.89 22.77
C GLY A 274 -4.05 12.08 24.06
N ARG A 275 -2.91 12.13 24.76
CA ARG A 275 -2.76 11.56 26.11
C ARG A 275 -3.84 12.00 27.10
N ASP A 276 -4.39 13.19 26.89
CA ASP A 276 -5.43 13.77 27.74
C ASP A 276 -6.82 13.14 27.50
N GLY A 277 -6.92 12.18 26.57
CA GLY A 277 -8.14 11.42 26.26
C GLY A 277 -9.23 12.22 25.54
N LYS A 278 -9.04 13.53 25.35
CA LYS A 278 -10.00 14.38 24.63
C LYS A 278 -9.84 14.21 23.12
N ASP A 279 -10.96 13.99 22.44
CA ASP A 279 -11.02 14.10 20.99
C ASP A 279 -10.78 15.56 20.60
N SER A 280 -9.71 15.78 19.83
CA SER A 280 -9.37 17.08 19.27
C SER A 280 -9.08 16.88 17.80
N THR A 281 -9.56 17.83 16.99
CA THR A 281 -9.25 17.89 15.55
C THR A 281 -7.75 17.98 15.30
N HIS A 282 -7.01 18.55 16.26
CA HIS A 282 -5.56 18.67 16.25
C HIS A 282 -4.95 18.05 17.49
N VAL A 283 -4.03 17.10 17.29
CA VAL A 283 -3.31 16.44 18.38
C VAL A 283 -1.82 16.68 18.21
N HIS A 284 -1.19 17.27 19.22
CA HIS A 284 0.25 17.49 19.19
C HIS A 284 1.01 16.17 19.11
N VAL A 285 2.01 16.06 18.23
CA VAL A 285 2.71 14.78 17.96
C VAL A 285 3.27 14.13 19.22
N ARG A 286 3.75 14.92 20.19
CA ARG A 286 4.28 14.40 21.49
C ARG A 286 3.22 13.74 22.37
N GLN A 287 1.96 14.13 22.21
CA GLN A 287 0.82 13.63 22.99
C GLN A 287 -0.02 12.65 22.18
N ALA A 288 0.18 12.58 20.87
CA ALA A 288 -0.60 11.74 19.98
C ALA A 288 -0.33 10.26 20.21
N GLN A 289 -1.40 9.50 20.20
CA GLN A 289 -1.36 8.06 20.18
C GLN A 289 -2.41 7.57 19.17
N LEU A 290 -2.03 6.53 18.43
CA LEU A 290 -2.91 5.86 17.47
C LEU A 290 -3.32 4.52 18.07
N ARG A 291 -4.60 4.21 18.07
CA ARG A 291 -5.13 2.97 18.66
C ARG A 291 -6.07 2.31 17.68
N VAL A 292 -5.91 1.01 17.59
CA VAL A 292 -6.71 0.13 16.75
C VAL A 292 -7.65 -0.62 17.67
N ALA A 293 -8.95 -0.47 17.42
CA ALA A 293 -9.99 -1.22 18.12
C ALA A 293 -10.67 -2.16 17.12
N LYS A 294 -10.92 -3.38 17.56
CA LYS A 294 -11.64 -4.40 16.78
C LYS A 294 -12.99 -4.66 17.42
N TYR A 295 -14.07 -4.31 16.73
CA TYR A 295 -15.44 -4.49 17.20
C TYR A 295 -16.10 -5.67 16.50
N PRO A 296 -16.70 -6.61 17.23
CA PRO A 296 -17.48 -7.68 16.63
C PRO A 296 -18.81 -7.11 16.14
N LEU A 297 -19.17 -7.41 14.89
CA LEU A 297 -20.39 -6.88 14.26
C LEU A 297 -21.59 -7.83 14.38
N ASP A 298 -21.39 -9.03 14.93
CA ASP A 298 -22.44 -10.06 15.07
C ASP A 298 -23.12 -10.05 16.46
N VAL A 299 -22.70 -9.14 17.33
CA VAL A 299 -23.27 -9.04 18.69
C VAL A 299 -24.49 -8.15 18.64
N SER A 300 -25.63 -8.63 19.17
CA SER A 300 -26.90 -7.89 19.25
C SER A 300 -26.87 -6.65 20.15
N THR A 301 -25.72 -6.35 20.75
CA THR A 301 -25.53 -5.16 21.59
C THR A 301 -25.22 -3.95 20.73
N HIS A 302 -25.93 -2.84 20.95
CA HIS A 302 -25.65 -1.57 20.28
C HIS A 302 -24.24 -1.02 20.57
N HIS A 303 -23.71 -1.23 21.78
CA HIS A 303 -22.35 -0.82 22.16
C HIS A 303 -21.47 -2.03 22.50
N PRO A 304 -21.01 -2.82 21.52
CA PRO A 304 -20.13 -3.93 21.80
C PRO A 304 -18.77 -3.39 22.27
N PRO A 305 -18.20 -3.89 23.39
CA PRO A 305 -16.83 -3.56 23.74
C PRO A 305 -15.89 -4.10 22.66
N PRO A 306 -14.77 -3.41 22.37
CA PRO A 306 -13.80 -3.91 21.41
C PRO A 306 -13.19 -5.21 21.92
N VAL A 307 -13.18 -6.25 21.07
CA VAL A 307 -12.58 -7.56 21.34
C VAL A 307 -11.06 -7.46 21.48
N SER A 308 -10.45 -6.50 20.76
CA SER A 308 -9.03 -6.19 20.92
C SER A 308 -8.78 -4.69 20.82
N LEU A 309 -7.85 -4.22 21.63
CA LEU A 309 -7.37 -2.84 21.64
C LEU A 309 -5.85 -2.86 21.54
N THR A 310 -5.28 -2.21 20.53
CA THR A 310 -3.83 -2.21 20.30
C THR A 310 -3.34 -0.82 19.95
N ASP A 311 -2.34 -0.35 20.68
CA ASP A 311 -1.70 0.93 20.39
C ASP A 311 -0.63 0.76 19.30
N VAL A 312 -0.69 1.61 18.28
CA VAL A 312 0.25 1.63 17.16
C VAL A 312 1.29 2.71 17.40
N ARG A 313 2.57 2.34 17.26
CA ARG A 313 3.69 3.28 17.41
C ARG A 313 3.70 4.25 16.23
N LEU A 314 3.49 5.52 16.53
CA LEU A 314 3.63 6.60 15.56
C LEU A 314 5.10 6.83 15.18
N PRO A 315 5.38 7.30 13.94
CA PRO A 315 6.75 7.63 13.53
C PRO A 315 7.31 8.77 14.37
N LYS A 316 8.63 8.75 14.62
CA LYS A 316 9.33 9.83 15.30
C LYS A 316 9.37 11.06 14.38
N LEU A 317 8.63 12.09 14.76
CA LEU A 317 8.50 13.35 14.04
C LEU A 317 9.02 14.51 14.90
N GLY A 318 9.28 15.65 14.26
CA GLY A 318 9.73 16.87 14.94
C GLY A 318 8.73 17.35 16.01
N PRO A 319 9.20 18.03 17.06
CA PRO A 319 8.38 18.32 18.23
C PRO A 319 7.25 19.29 17.95
N ASP A 320 7.39 20.23 17.00
CA ASP A 320 6.43 21.32 16.78
C ASP A 320 5.34 20.98 15.74
N LEU A 321 5.09 19.68 15.57
CA LEU A 321 4.14 19.16 14.61
C LEU A 321 2.84 18.74 15.30
N VAL A 322 1.74 18.87 14.59
CA VAL A 322 0.42 18.38 14.98
C VAL A 322 -0.10 17.40 13.94
N PHE A 323 -0.80 16.37 14.42
CA PHE A 323 -1.66 15.54 13.59
C PHE A 323 -3.02 16.23 13.44
N GLU A 324 -3.58 16.17 12.25
CA GLU A 324 -4.88 16.70 11.91
C GLU A 324 -5.72 15.62 11.22
N LYS A 325 -6.95 15.41 11.72
CA LYS A 325 -7.92 14.53 11.05
C LYS A 325 -8.40 15.23 9.79
N SER A 326 -8.02 14.72 8.62
CA SER A 326 -8.40 15.33 7.35
C SER A 326 -9.70 14.71 6.84
N ARG A 327 -10.83 15.34 7.20
CA ARG A 327 -12.15 14.98 6.67
C ARG A 327 -12.13 15.19 5.15
N GLY A 328 -12.29 14.11 4.38
CA GLY A 328 -12.32 14.15 2.91
C GLY A 328 -11.01 13.76 2.21
N VAL A 329 -9.91 13.47 2.93
CA VAL A 329 -8.73 12.89 2.26
C VAL A 329 -8.87 11.38 2.08
N SER A 330 -9.59 10.69 2.97
CA SER A 330 -9.84 9.26 2.79
C SER A 330 -10.65 8.97 1.53
N SER A 331 -11.57 9.86 1.13
CA SER A 331 -12.34 9.71 -0.11
C SER A 331 -11.46 9.85 -1.37
N VAL A 332 -10.36 10.61 -1.31
CA VAL A 332 -9.33 10.65 -2.37
C VAL A 332 -8.67 9.29 -2.56
N PHE A 333 -8.60 8.49 -1.49
CA PHE A 333 -8.06 7.13 -1.49
C PHE A 333 -9.15 6.05 -1.49
N HIS A 334 -10.35 6.39 -1.99
CA HIS A 334 -11.48 5.46 -2.14
C HIS A 334 -11.87 4.75 -0.84
N ASP A 335 -11.68 5.41 0.32
CA ASP A 335 -11.92 4.87 1.66
C ASP A 335 -11.14 3.58 1.99
N ARG A 336 -10.13 3.21 1.18
CA ARG A 336 -9.28 2.03 1.41
C ARG A 336 -8.01 2.36 2.20
N ILE A 337 -7.71 3.65 2.35
CA ILE A 337 -6.55 4.14 3.07
C ILE A 337 -7.01 5.28 3.98
N GLY A 338 -6.69 5.17 5.26
CA GLY A 338 -6.86 6.24 6.22
C GLY A 338 -5.77 7.29 6.04
N ALA A 339 -6.06 8.55 6.34
CA ALA A 339 -5.08 9.61 6.18
C ALA A 339 -5.17 10.63 7.31
N LEU A 340 -4.03 10.91 7.93
CA LEU A 340 -3.86 11.99 8.90
C LEU A 340 -2.92 13.04 8.31
N GLY A 341 -3.32 14.30 8.36
CA GLY A 341 -2.44 15.40 8.01
C GLY A 341 -1.39 15.62 9.10
N ILE A 342 -0.16 15.96 8.71
CA ILE A 342 0.90 16.38 9.63
C ILE A 342 1.38 17.76 9.19
N ARG A 343 1.29 18.72 10.10
CA ARG A 343 1.74 20.10 9.83
C ARG A 343 2.38 20.74 11.04
N PRO A 344 3.26 21.75 10.85
CA PRO A 344 3.60 22.66 11.92
C PRO A 344 2.37 23.44 12.38
N VAL A 345 2.32 23.82 13.66
CA VAL A 345 1.17 24.52 14.26
C VAL A 345 0.73 25.76 13.44
N LEU A 346 1.70 26.48 12.87
CA LEU A 346 1.50 27.76 12.17
C LEU A 346 1.77 27.69 10.65
N ARG A 347 1.96 26.51 10.06
CA ARG A 347 2.33 26.39 8.64
C ARG A 347 1.46 25.41 7.88
N ASN A 348 1.60 25.46 6.56
CA ASN A 348 0.97 24.56 5.61
C ASN A 348 1.31 23.08 5.90
N LEU A 349 0.43 22.22 5.41
CA LEU A 349 0.56 20.78 5.50
C LEU A 349 1.88 20.29 4.92
N LYS A 350 2.64 19.50 5.70
CA LYS A 350 3.98 19.05 5.30
C LYS A 350 4.03 17.57 4.91
N TYR A 351 3.27 16.74 5.61
CA TYR A 351 3.18 15.31 5.33
C TYR A 351 1.75 14.81 5.52
N TYR A 352 1.48 13.64 4.96
CA TYR A 352 0.39 12.77 5.32
C TYR A 352 0.93 11.50 5.97
N LEU A 353 0.28 11.07 7.05
CA LEU A 353 0.44 9.73 7.59
C LEU A 353 -0.71 8.88 7.04
N LEU A 354 -0.38 8.01 6.10
CA LEU A 354 -1.32 7.06 5.51
C LEU A 354 -1.39 5.82 6.39
N ILE A 355 -2.61 5.40 6.68
CA ILE A 355 -2.95 4.25 7.52
C ILE A 355 -3.52 3.18 6.60
N ASN A 356 -2.86 2.04 6.57
CA ASN A 356 -3.26 0.92 5.72
C ASN A 356 -3.46 -0.32 6.57
N HIS A 357 -4.51 -1.07 6.28
CA HIS A 357 -4.79 -2.37 6.89
C HIS A 357 -4.47 -3.50 5.93
N ASP A 358 -3.69 -4.47 6.39
CA ASP A 358 -3.49 -5.73 5.69
C ASP A 358 -4.50 -6.77 6.18
N PRO A 359 -5.56 -7.08 5.41
CA PRO A 359 -6.62 -7.98 5.85
C PRO A 359 -6.14 -9.42 6.07
N LEU A 360 -5.01 -9.81 5.47
CA LEU A 360 -4.47 -11.16 5.61
C LEU A 360 -3.80 -11.39 6.97
N ASN A 361 -3.08 -10.40 7.48
CA ASN A 361 -2.37 -10.50 8.76
C ASN A 361 -3.07 -9.77 9.90
N ASP A 362 -4.15 -9.06 9.59
CA ASP A 362 -4.87 -8.18 10.51
C ASP A 362 -3.95 -7.12 11.16
N ARG A 363 -3.11 -6.49 10.34
CA ARG A 363 -2.09 -5.52 10.79
C ARG A 363 -2.29 -4.17 10.17
N ILE A 364 -2.04 -3.13 10.97
CA ILE A 364 -1.96 -1.75 10.50
C ILE A 364 -0.50 -1.42 10.15
N SER A 365 -0.33 -0.77 9.01
CA SER A 365 0.92 -0.22 8.52
C SER A 365 0.79 1.28 8.35
N LEU A 366 1.86 2.02 8.66
CA LEU A 366 1.90 3.47 8.60
C LEU A 366 2.92 3.92 7.57
N HIS A 367 2.48 4.72 6.60
CA HIS A 367 3.33 5.31 5.59
C HIS A 367 3.35 6.82 5.75
N LEU A 368 4.52 7.40 5.95
CA LEU A 368 4.69 8.85 5.93
C LEU A 368 4.91 9.25 4.47
N LEU A 369 4.13 10.20 3.94
CA LEU A 369 4.24 10.69 2.56
C LEU A 369 4.30 12.23 2.56
N PRO A 370 5.25 12.89 1.88
CA PRO A 370 5.25 14.36 1.77
C PRO A 370 4.01 14.91 1.06
N THR A 371 3.53 16.10 1.46
CA THR A 371 2.33 16.73 0.88
C THR A 371 2.41 16.92 -0.63
N GLU A 372 3.61 17.20 -1.14
CA GLU A 372 3.90 17.34 -2.57
C GLU A 372 3.48 16.10 -3.38
N TYR A 373 3.43 14.93 -2.72
CA TYR A 373 3.01 13.68 -3.34
C TYR A 373 1.53 13.33 -3.08
N ALA A 374 0.97 13.71 -1.93
CA ALA A 374 -0.30 13.12 -1.52
C ALA A 374 -1.56 13.86 -2.00
N ARG A 375 -1.48 15.16 -2.30
CA ARG A 375 -2.66 15.94 -2.73
C ARG A 375 -3.01 15.77 -4.21
N THR A 376 -2.03 15.35 -5.01
CA THR A 376 -2.12 15.36 -6.47
C THR A 376 -1.97 13.98 -7.09
N TYR A 377 -1.60 12.96 -6.32
CA TYR A 377 -1.29 11.66 -6.88
C TYR A 377 -2.10 10.54 -6.25
N PRO A 378 -2.63 9.63 -7.08
CA PRO A 378 -3.30 8.45 -6.59
C PRO A 378 -2.33 7.53 -5.86
N VAL A 379 -2.85 6.90 -4.82
CA VAL A 379 -2.12 6.02 -3.92
C VAL A 379 -2.92 4.73 -3.76
N ALA A 380 -2.21 3.59 -3.76
CA ALA A 380 -2.77 2.28 -3.55
C ALA A 380 -1.99 1.50 -2.49
N SER A 381 -2.71 0.83 -1.60
CA SER A 381 -2.14 -0.20 -0.73
C SER A 381 -2.04 -1.50 -1.53
N ILE A 382 -0.83 -2.02 -1.67
CA ILE A 382 -0.56 -3.20 -2.50
C ILE A 382 -0.38 -4.45 -1.63
N ALA A 383 0.34 -4.31 -0.52
CA ALA A 383 0.59 -5.39 0.41
C ALA A 383 0.91 -4.83 1.80
N TYR A 384 1.14 -5.72 2.77
CA TYR A 384 1.71 -5.32 4.06
C TYR A 384 2.97 -4.48 3.86
N ASN A 385 2.97 -3.28 4.44
CA ASN A 385 4.05 -2.29 4.36
C ASN A 385 4.47 -1.92 2.93
N LEU A 386 3.61 -2.10 1.91
CA LEU A 386 3.86 -1.63 0.55
C LEU A 386 2.72 -0.74 0.07
N LEU A 387 3.09 0.49 -0.23
CA LEU A 387 2.20 1.51 -0.74
C LEU A 387 2.79 2.05 -2.04
N TYR A 388 1.97 2.08 -3.08
CA TYR A 388 2.36 2.58 -4.38
C TYR A 388 1.72 3.95 -4.57
N SER A 389 2.45 4.87 -5.17
CA SER A 389 1.98 6.20 -5.51
C SER A 389 2.46 6.57 -6.91
N VAL A 390 1.67 7.35 -7.63
CA VAL A 390 2.13 7.97 -8.87
C VAL A 390 3.03 9.15 -8.51
N VAL A 391 4.18 9.28 -9.15
CA VAL A 391 5.04 10.46 -9.01
C VAL A 391 5.12 11.17 -10.35
N ARG A 392 4.80 12.46 -10.35
CA ARG A 392 5.13 13.32 -11.49
C ARG A 392 6.56 13.81 -11.36
N ASN A 393 7.43 13.17 -12.12
CA ASN A 393 8.61 13.85 -12.60
C ASN A 393 8.26 14.45 -13.98
N PRO A 394 8.47 15.75 -14.21
CA PRO A 394 8.21 16.40 -15.51
C PRO A 394 8.85 15.67 -16.68
N THR A 395 9.96 14.97 -16.44
CA THR A 395 10.71 14.23 -17.46
C THR A 395 10.30 12.77 -17.60
N LYS A 396 9.72 12.17 -16.55
CA LYS A 396 9.43 10.73 -16.51
C LYS A 396 8.43 10.37 -15.40
N PRO A 397 7.12 10.51 -15.63
CA PRO A 397 6.14 10.04 -14.66
C PRO A 397 6.26 8.53 -14.47
N GLY A 398 6.09 8.09 -13.23
CA GLY A 398 6.26 6.68 -12.89
C GLY A 398 5.62 6.35 -11.56
N ILE A 399 5.73 5.07 -11.19
CA ILE A 399 5.26 4.57 -9.91
C ILE A 399 6.40 4.61 -8.90
N GLU A 400 6.15 5.23 -7.76
CA GLU A 400 7.01 5.16 -6.58
C GLU A 400 6.42 4.24 -5.53
N ILE A 401 7.30 3.44 -4.93
CA ILE A 401 6.99 2.40 -3.96
C ILE A 401 7.53 2.84 -2.62
N SER A 402 6.64 2.95 -1.64
CA SER A 402 6.95 3.21 -0.25
C SER A 402 7.01 1.91 0.54
N SER A 403 8.15 1.66 1.18
CA SER A 403 8.36 0.56 2.13
C SER A 403 9.02 1.11 3.41
N PRO A 404 8.27 1.30 4.51
CA PRO A 404 8.75 2.01 5.70
C PRO A 404 9.91 1.31 6.40
N ASP A 405 9.99 -0.02 6.27
CA ASP A 405 11.02 -0.86 6.89
C ASP A 405 12.25 -1.06 6.01
N ALA A 406 12.20 -0.65 4.73
CA ALA A 406 13.34 -0.75 3.83
C ALA A 406 14.41 0.32 4.11
N VAL A 407 15.67 -0.01 3.79
CA VAL A 407 16.81 0.92 3.90
C VAL A 407 16.55 2.20 3.11
N SER A 408 16.06 2.06 1.87
CA SER A 408 15.48 3.16 1.11
C SER A 408 13.97 3.08 1.20
N ARG A 409 13.37 4.03 1.91
CA ARG A 409 11.91 4.05 2.13
C ARG A 409 11.10 4.26 0.86
N TYR A 410 11.72 4.85 -0.16
CA TYR A 410 11.12 5.13 -1.44
C TYR A 410 11.97 4.55 -2.55
N ARG A 411 11.30 4.05 -3.59
CA ARG A 411 11.93 3.49 -4.78
C ARG A 411 11.03 3.71 -5.98
N SER A 412 11.56 4.28 -7.05
CA SER A 412 10.84 4.34 -8.33
C SER A 412 10.91 3.00 -9.08
N SER A 413 9.80 2.60 -9.71
CA SER A 413 9.77 1.48 -10.64
C SER A 413 10.22 1.90 -12.03
N ASN A 414 11.15 1.14 -12.61
CA ASN A 414 11.59 1.31 -14.01
C ASN A 414 10.73 0.53 -15.02
N PHE A 415 9.77 -0.26 -14.53
CA PHE A 415 8.98 -1.22 -15.33
C PHE A 415 7.52 -0.80 -15.46
N MET A 416 7.03 0.03 -14.54
CA MET A 416 5.66 0.54 -14.51
C MET A 416 5.65 1.98 -15.02
N ARG A 417 5.79 2.13 -16.34
CA ARG A 417 5.77 3.44 -16.99
C ARG A 417 4.34 3.92 -17.12
N ILE A 418 4.18 5.23 -17.01
CA ILE A 418 2.93 5.93 -17.26
C ILE A 418 3.12 6.69 -18.56
N ASP A 419 2.42 6.28 -19.62
CA ASP A 419 2.50 6.92 -20.93
C ASP A 419 1.78 8.27 -20.85
N HIS A 420 2.53 9.31 -20.52
CA HIS A 420 1.98 10.65 -20.35
C HIS A 420 2.35 11.55 -21.52
N GLU A 421 1.42 11.70 -22.46
CA GLU A 421 1.57 12.65 -23.58
C GLU A 421 1.05 14.07 -23.26
N SER A 422 0.52 14.30 -22.07
CA SER A 422 -0.09 15.59 -21.72
C SER A 422 0.96 16.61 -21.28
N ARG A 423 1.13 17.66 -22.08
CA ARG A 423 1.91 18.88 -21.81
C ARG A 423 1.17 19.89 -20.90
N ASP A 424 -0.10 19.64 -20.58
CA ASP A 424 -0.86 20.57 -19.74
C ASP A 424 -0.49 20.41 -18.26
N ASP A 425 -0.43 21.56 -17.57
CA ASP A 425 -0.12 21.68 -16.14
C ASP A 425 -1.17 21.03 -15.22
N ASP A 426 -2.31 20.63 -15.77
CA ASP A 426 -3.38 20.04 -14.98
C ASP A 426 -3.06 18.62 -14.52
N PRO A 427 -3.42 18.29 -13.26
CA PRO A 427 -3.24 16.95 -12.77
C PRO A 427 -4.04 15.93 -13.59
N PRO A 428 -3.40 14.89 -14.20
CA PRO A 428 -4.14 13.87 -14.88
C PRO A 428 -5.04 13.22 -13.84
N ALA A 429 -6.34 13.24 -14.13
CA ALA A 429 -7.34 12.47 -13.40
C ALA A 429 -6.99 10.99 -13.59
N CYS A 430 -6.20 10.47 -12.66
CA CYS A 430 -5.79 9.09 -12.61
C CYS A 430 -6.04 8.52 -11.22
N ALA A 431 -6.33 7.22 -11.20
CA ALA A 431 -6.55 6.47 -9.98
C ALA A 431 -5.65 5.23 -10.00
N LEU A 432 -5.21 4.84 -8.82
CA LEU A 432 -4.32 3.71 -8.62
C LEU A 432 -5.03 2.75 -7.66
N TYR A 433 -5.03 1.48 -8.03
CA TYR A 433 -5.56 0.40 -7.20
C TYR A 433 -4.59 -0.76 -7.24
N GLY A 434 -4.76 -1.72 -6.33
CA GLY A 434 -4.05 -2.96 -6.46
C GLY A 434 -4.08 -3.81 -5.20
N ASP A 435 -3.39 -4.92 -5.30
CA ASP A 435 -3.10 -5.87 -4.25
C ASP A 435 -1.81 -6.63 -4.60
N ARG A 436 -1.56 -7.76 -3.95
CA ARG A 436 -0.36 -8.57 -4.15
C ARG A 436 -0.26 -9.19 -5.55
N GLU A 437 -1.35 -9.25 -6.31
CA GLU A 437 -1.38 -9.87 -7.64
C GLU A 437 -1.39 -8.85 -8.76
N PHE A 438 -2.17 -7.78 -8.62
CA PHE A 438 -2.29 -6.76 -9.65
C PHE A 438 -2.09 -5.36 -9.09
N VAL A 439 -1.46 -4.50 -9.89
CA VAL A 439 -1.52 -3.05 -9.71
C VAL A 439 -2.17 -2.45 -10.93
N LEU A 440 -3.11 -1.53 -10.73
CA LEU A 440 -3.96 -0.97 -11.75
C LEU A 440 -3.80 0.53 -11.78
N LEU A 441 -3.50 1.08 -12.96
CA LEU A 441 -3.60 2.50 -13.24
C LEU A 441 -4.80 2.74 -14.14
N VAL A 442 -5.72 3.57 -13.68
CA VAL A 442 -6.82 4.11 -14.48
C VAL A 442 -6.43 5.53 -14.85
N ASP A 443 -6.35 5.83 -16.13
CA ASP A 443 -6.00 7.16 -16.60
C ASP A 443 -6.81 7.55 -17.85
N LYS A 444 -6.28 8.50 -18.63
CA LYS A 444 -6.95 8.93 -19.85
C LYS A 444 -6.87 7.95 -21.03
N ASN A 445 -5.87 7.08 -21.02
CA ASN A 445 -5.61 6.12 -22.08
C ASN A 445 -6.34 4.80 -21.83
N GLY A 446 -6.67 4.50 -20.57
CA GLY A 446 -7.48 3.34 -20.23
C GLY A 446 -7.19 2.80 -18.85
N LEU A 447 -7.38 1.50 -18.71
CA LEU A 447 -7.01 0.71 -17.55
C LEU A 447 -5.75 -0.09 -17.89
N THR A 448 -4.62 0.28 -17.31
CA THR A 448 -3.39 -0.52 -17.35
C THR A 448 -3.33 -1.39 -16.11
N ALA A 449 -3.20 -2.71 -16.27
CA ALA A 449 -3.05 -3.65 -15.17
C ALA A 449 -1.70 -4.39 -15.29
N TRP A 450 -0.86 -4.21 -14.28
CA TRP A 450 0.40 -4.95 -14.12
C TRP A 450 0.19 -6.16 -13.22
N CYS A 451 0.55 -7.34 -13.70
CA CYS A 451 0.43 -8.60 -12.98
C CYS A 451 1.78 -9.00 -12.37
N PHE A 452 1.78 -9.34 -11.08
CA PHE A 452 2.94 -9.78 -10.32
C PHE A 452 2.94 -11.28 -10.04
N ASP A 453 2.01 -12.01 -10.66
CA ASP A 453 1.89 -13.45 -10.50
C ASP A 453 2.38 -14.18 -11.75
N GLU A 454 3.50 -14.89 -11.63
CA GLU A 454 4.10 -15.67 -12.73
C GLU A 454 3.16 -16.79 -13.22
N THR A 455 2.24 -17.25 -12.36
CA THR A 455 1.29 -18.33 -12.68
C THR A 455 0.02 -17.82 -13.37
N THR A 456 -0.23 -16.51 -13.33
CA THR A 456 -1.42 -15.89 -13.90
C THR A 456 -1.05 -15.18 -15.20
N GLN A 457 -1.72 -15.53 -16.30
CA GLN A 457 -1.56 -14.87 -17.58
C GLN A 457 -2.90 -14.24 -18.01
N PRO A 458 -3.12 -12.94 -17.70
CA PRO A 458 -4.31 -12.23 -18.13
C PRO A 458 -4.48 -12.29 -19.65
N PRO A 459 -5.71 -12.41 -20.18
CA PRO A 459 -5.93 -12.41 -21.62
C PRO A 459 -5.40 -11.12 -22.27
N GLY A 460 -4.56 -11.25 -23.29
CA GLY A 460 -3.93 -10.12 -23.97
C GLY A 460 -2.78 -9.48 -23.21
N SER A 461 -2.25 -10.11 -22.16
CA SER A 461 -1.06 -9.62 -21.47
C SER A 461 0.21 -9.86 -22.28
N CYS A 462 1.14 -8.92 -22.15
CA CYS A 462 2.48 -9.01 -22.69
C CYS A 462 3.50 -9.13 -21.55
N PRO A 463 4.60 -9.89 -21.71
CA PRO A 463 5.68 -9.91 -20.73
C PRO A 463 6.31 -8.53 -20.60
N VAL A 464 6.64 -8.13 -19.37
CA VAL A 464 7.27 -6.83 -19.14
C VAL A 464 8.78 -7.00 -19.29
N LEU A 465 9.33 -6.43 -20.36
CA LEU A 465 10.77 -6.41 -20.57
C LEU A 465 11.41 -5.27 -19.78
N PRO A 466 12.59 -5.49 -19.15
CA PRO A 466 13.37 -4.39 -18.63
C PRO A 466 13.70 -3.41 -19.76
N ASN A 467 13.52 -2.12 -19.50
CA ASN A 467 14.01 -1.10 -20.42
C ASN A 467 15.53 -1.19 -20.47
N LEU A 468 16.06 -1.76 -21.56
CA LEU A 468 17.50 -1.77 -21.87
C LEU A 468 17.99 -0.41 -22.43
N ALA A 469 17.22 0.66 -22.23
CA ALA A 469 17.52 1.97 -22.78
C ALA A 469 17.95 2.95 -21.66
N GLN A 470 19.24 3.29 -21.71
CA GLN A 470 19.93 4.45 -21.11
C GLN A 470 20.17 4.39 -19.58
N GLU A 471 21.21 3.65 -19.19
CA GLU A 471 22.16 4.14 -18.17
C GLU A 471 23.19 5.05 -18.84
#